data_AF-W1UUK4-F1
#
_entry.id   AF-W1UUK4-F1
#
_cell.length_a   1.000
_cell.length_b   1.000
_cell.length_c   1.000
_cell.angle_alpha   90.00
_cell.angle_beta   90.00
_cell.angle_gamma   90.00
#
_symmetry.space_group_name_H-M   'P 1'
#
loop_
_entity.id
_entity.type
_entity.pdbx_description
1 polymer ?
#
loop_
_entity_poly.entity_id
_entity_poly.type
_entity_poly.pdbx_seq_one_letter_code
_entity_poly.pdbx_strand_id
1 'polypeptide(L)'
;MEAAFARGDRRLSKVLVEAWKAGCKFDGWTEFFNYETWLKAFADCGLDPAYYARRTRDFDEPLPWDHLDCTVSKAFLKREWEQAVEANLTGDCRRAPCKGCNVCPELNTAIIDYKEGGRVEKVTFGLK
;
A
#
# COMPACT_ATOMS: atom_id res chain seq x y z
N MET A 1 -10.84 8.82 -7.06
CA MET A 1 -9.59 9.08 -7.81
C MET A 1 -8.40 8.38 -7.17
N GLU A 2 -8.22 8.54 -5.86
CA GLU A 2 -7.12 7.96 -5.07
C GLU A 2 -6.93 6.46 -5.31
N ALA A 3 -7.99 5.66 -5.28
CA ALA A 3 -7.91 4.21 -5.51
C ALA A 3 -7.30 3.84 -6.87
N ALA A 4 -7.53 4.63 -7.92
CA ALA A 4 -6.94 4.37 -9.24
C ALA A 4 -5.43 4.63 -9.20
N PHE A 5 -4.98 5.74 -8.61
CA PHE A 5 -3.56 6.08 -8.53
C PHE A 5 -2.78 5.24 -7.53
N ALA A 6 -3.35 4.93 -6.37
CA ALA A 6 -2.72 4.08 -5.35
C ALA A 6 -2.51 2.64 -5.84
N ARG A 7 -3.37 2.16 -6.76
CA ARG A 7 -3.34 0.79 -7.31
C ARG A 7 -2.86 0.73 -8.76
N GLY A 8 -2.42 1.88 -9.28
CA GLY A 8 -2.05 2.10 -10.66
C GLY A 8 -0.64 1.67 -11.00
N ASP A 9 -0.33 1.67 -12.29
CA ASP A 9 1.02 1.45 -12.80
C ASP A 9 1.50 2.64 -13.63
N ARG A 10 2.69 2.50 -14.22
CA ARG A 10 3.33 3.55 -15.02
C ARG A 10 2.46 4.12 -16.14
N ARG A 11 1.44 3.39 -16.62
CA ARG A 11 0.49 3.91 -17.63
C ARG A 11 -0.28 5.14 -17.15
N LEU A 12 -0.53 5.27 -15.85
CA LEU A 12 -1.23 6.43 -15.28
C LEU A 12 -0.42 7.73 -15.33
N SER A 13 0.89 7.67 -15.59
CA SER A 13 1.72 8.88 -15.75
C SER A 13 1.18 9.83 -16.82
N LYS A 14 0.67 9.29 -17.94
CA LYS A 14 0.07 10.09 -19.00
C LYS A 14 -1.20 10.79 -18.55
N VAL A 15 -2.06 10.07 -17.82
CA VAL A 15 -3.31 10.62 -17.27
C VAL A 15 -3.02 11.77 -16.31
N LEU A 16 -2.03 11.61 -15.44
CA LEU A 16 -1.62 12.66 -14.50
C LEU A 16 -1.18 13.94 -15.23
N VAL A 17 -0.38 13.78 -16.29
CA VAL A 17 0.10 14.91 -17.12
C VAL A 17 -1.06 15.59 -17.84
N GLU A 18 -1.98 14.83 -18.44
CA GLU A 18 -3.13 15.39 -19.16
C GLU A 18 -4.13 16.08 -18.23
N ALA A 19 -4.39 15.51 -17.05
CA ALA A 19 -5.23 16.15 -16.03
C ALA A 19 -4.62 17.48 -15.56
N TRP A 20 -3.30 17.50 -15.30
CA TRP A 20 -2.60 18.73 -14.92
C TRP A 20 -2.68 19.80 -16.02
N LYS A 21 -2.45 19.43 -17.29
CA LYS A 21 -2.61 20.35 -18.44
C LYS A 21 -4.04 20.89 -18.56
N ALA A 22 -5.03 20.07 -18.20
CA ALA A 22 -6.44 20.45 -18.16
C ALA A 22 -6.82 21.27 -16.91
N GLY A 23 -5.86 21.58 -16.03
CA GLY A 23 -6.04 22.48 -14.90
C GLY A 23 -6.33 21.80 -13.56
N CYS A 24 -6.29 20.46 -13.47
CA CYS A 24 -6.36 19.74 -12.20
C CYS A 24 -5.17 20.14 -11.31
N LYS A 25 -5.48 20.76 -10.18
CA LYS A 25 -4.54 21.22 -9.15
C LYS A 25 -5.30 21.43 -7.85
N PHE A 26 -4.61 21.28 -6.73
CA PHE A 26 -5.23 21.39 -5.40
C PHE A 26 -6.40 20.40 -5.17
N ASP A 27 -6.40 19.25 -5.86
CA ASP A 27 -7.43 18.21 -5.75
C ASP A 27 -7.53 17.54 -4.35
N GLY A 28 -6.60 17.85 -3.45
CA GLY A 28 -6.68 17.43 -2.04
C GLY A 28 -7.72 18.21 -1.22
N TRP A 29 -8.21 19.33 -1.75
CA TRP A 29 -9.30 20.10 -1.16
C TRP A 29 -10.56 19.91 -2.00
N THR A 30 -11.66 19.55 -1.34
CA THR A 30 -12.90 19.17 -2.03
C THR A 30 -13.44 20.27 -2.93
N GLU A 31 -13.23 21.54 -2.62
CA GLU A 31 -13.75 22.65 -3.43
C GLU A 31 -13.03 22.81 -4.78
N PHE A 32 -11.81 22.28 -4.90
CA PHE A 32 -11.01 22.33 -6.13
C PHE A 32 -11.02 21.00 -6.90
N PHE A 33 -11.55 19.94 -6.30
CA PHE A 33 -11.60 18.63 -6.93
C PHE A 33 -12.57 18.61 -8.11
N ASN A 34 -12.04 18.41 -9.32
CA ASN A 34 -12.85 18.29 -10.54
C ASN A 34 -12.81 16.87 -11.11
N TYR A 35 -13.80 16.07 -10.72
CA TYR A 35 -13.89 14.67 -11.13
C TYR A 35 -14.04 14.48 -12.64
N GLU A 36 -14.81 15.33 -13.31
CA GLU A 36 -15.09 15.23 -14.74
C GLU A 36 -13.81 15.45 -15.58
N THR A 37 -12.98 16.42 -15.19
CA THR A 37 -11.69 16.65 -15.85
C THR A 37 -10.78 15.43 -15.73
N TRP A 38 -10.77 14.77 -14.58
CA TRP A 38 -10.02 13.52 -14.42
C TRP A 38 -10.56 12.41 -15.31
N LEU A 39 -11.88 12.18 -15.34
CA LEU A 39 -12.48 11.17 -16.21
C LEU A 39 -12.16 11.42 -17.68
N LYS A 40 -12.18 12.69 -18.10
CA LYS A 40 -11.75 13.08 -19.45
C LYS A 40 -10.29 12.74 -19.70
N ALA A 41 -9.37 13.07 -18.78
CA ALA A 41 -7.95 12.73 -18.92
C ALA A 41 -7.70 11.22 -19.03
N PHE A 42 -8.47 10.42 -18.27
CA PHE A 42 -8.46 8.95 -18.41
C PHE A 42 -8.92 8.50 -19.80
N ALA A 43 -10.04 9.02 -20.28
CA ALA A 43 -10.59 8.71 -21.59
C ALA A 43 -9.65 9.11 -22.74
N ASP A 44 -9.07 10.32 -22.67
CA ASP A 44 -8.10 10.82 -23.65
C ASP A 44 -6.82 9.94 -23.71
N CYS A 45 -6.46 9.30 -22.59
CA CYS A 45 -5.35 8.35 -22.52
C CYS A 45 -5.74 6.91 -22.89
N GLY A 46 -7.01 6.64 -23.20
CA GLY A 46 -7.52 5.29 -23.47
C GLY A 46 -7.47 4.36 -22.26
N LEU A 47 -7.60 4.90 -21.05
CA LEU A 47 -7.54 4.14 -19.80
C LEU A 47 -8.86 4.24 -19.03
N ASP A 48 -9.26 3.13 -18.41
CA ASP A 48 -10.42 3.10 -17.52
C ASP A 48 -9.97 3.20 -16.04
N PRO A 49 -10.38 4.23 -15.29
CA PRO A 49 -10.06 4.32 -13.87
C PRO A 49 -10.62 3.16 -13.05
N ALA A 50 -11.75 2.55 -13.46
CA ALA A 50 -12.35 1.43 -12.75
C ALA A 50 -11.51 0.16 -12.82
N TYR A 51 -10.79 -0.07 -13.92
CA TYR A 51 -9.84 -1.18 -14.04
C TYR A 51 -8.83 -1.16 -12.89
N TYR A 52 -8.29 0.02 -12.54
CA TYR A 52 -7.32 0.15 -11.46
C TYR A 52 -7.98 0.13 -10.07
N ALA A 53 -9.09 0.86 -9.93
CA ALA A 53 -9.70 1.11 -8.63
C ALA A 53 -10.47 -0.10 -8.07
N ARG A 54 -11.06 -0.95 -8.92
CA ARG A 54 -12.03 -1.97 -8.50
C ARG A 54 -11.65 -3.41 -8.80
N ARG A 55 -10.68 -3.67 -9.68
CA ARG A 55 -10.35 -5.06 -10.01
C ARG A 55 -9.83 -5.82 -8.80
N THR A 56 -10.22 -7.08 -8.66
CA THR A 56 -9.53 -8.02 -7.78
C THR A 56 -8.17 -8.31 -8.38
N ARG A 57 -7.15 -8.37 -7.53
CA ARG A 57 -5.78 -8.69 -7.90
C ARG A 57 -5.45 -10.06 -7.35
N ASP A 58 -4.80 -10.88 -8.15
CA ASP A 58 -4.22 -12.14 -7.68
C ASP A 58 -3.02 -11.82 -6.77
N PHE A 59 -2.74 -12.65 -5.78
CA PHE A 59 -1.55 -12.49 -4.95
C PHE A 59 -0.26 -12.82 -5.70
N ASP A 60 -0.37 -13.67 -6.73
CA ASP A 60 0.76 -14.15 -7.53
C ASP A 60 0.99 -13.30 -8.79
N GLU A 61 0.12 -12.34 -9.09
CA GLU A 61 0.37 -11.38 -10.17
C GLU A 61 1.48 -10.38 -9.78
N PRO A 62 2.26 -9.87 -10.74
CA PRO A 62 3.17 -8.76 -10.48
C PRO A 62 2.39 -7.48 -10.15
N LEU A 63 2.65 -6.92 -8.99
CA LEU A 63 2.05 -5.66 -8.57
C LEU A 63 2.91 -4.48 -9.06
N PRO A 64 2.29 -3.35 -9.46
CA PRO A 64 3.03 -2.18 -9.93
C PRO A 64 4.04 -1.64 -8.93
N TRP A 65 3.82 -1.86 -7.63
CA TRP A 65 4.66 -1.45 -6.52
C TRP A 65 5.56 -2.57 -5.97
N ASP A 66 5.63 -3.75 -6.60
CA ASP A 66 6.51 -4.86 -6.14
C ASP A 66 8.01 -4.49 -6.19
N HIS A 67 8.37 -3.40 -6.90
CA HIS A 67 9.74 -2.86 -6.90
C HIS A 67 10.06 -1.98 -5.68
N LEU A 68 9.07 -1.67 -4.85
CA LEU A 68 9.25 -0.96 -3.59
C LEU A 68 9.48 -1.98 -2.49
N ASP A 69 10.54 -1.75 -1.71
CA ASP A 69 10.87 -2.60 -0.57
C ASP A 69 10.77 -1.78 0.72
N CYS A 70 9.88 -2.18 1.61
CA CYS A 70 9.73 -1.63 2.96
C CYS A 70 10.16 -2.64 4.04
N THR A 71 10.88 -3.68 3.65
CA THR A 71 11.36 -4.82 4.45
C THR A 71 10.26 -5.73 5.00
N VAL A 72 8.99 -5.41 4.74
CA VAL A 72 7.85 -6.27 5.09
C VAL A 72 7.71 -7.37 4.04
N SER A 73 7.71 -8.64 4.46
CA SER A 73 7.62 -9.73 3.49
C SER A 73 6.23 -9.88 2.86
N LYS A 74 6.19 -10.23 1.56
CA LYS A 74 4.93 -10.47 0.81
C LYS A 74 4.12 -11.61 1.43
N ALA A 75 4.79 -12.65 1.91
CA ALA A 75 4.17 -13.76 2.64
C ALA A 75 3.44 -13.29 3.91
N PHE A 76 4.05 -12.38 4.68
CA PHE A 76 3.39 -11.75 5.83
C PHE A 76 2.16 -10.96 5.39
N LEU A 77 2.28 -10.07 4.40
CA LEU A 77 1.15 -9.26 3.93
C LEU A 77 -0.03 -10.11 3.44
N LYS A 78 0.23 -11.21 2.73
CA LYS A 78 -0.80 -12.17 2.30
C LYS A 78 -1.52 -12.79 3.49
N ARG A 79 -0.77 -13.29 4.48
CA ARG A 79 -1.35 -13.88 5.69
C ARG A 79 -2.16 -12.87 6.51
N GLU A 80 -1.67 -11.63 6.64
CA GLU A 80 -2.41 -10.58 7.35
C GLU A 80 -3.69 -10.18 6.61
N TRP A 81 -3.69 -10.21 5.27
CA TRP A 81 -4.92 -10.02 4.49
C TRP A 81 -5.93 -11.14 4.76
N GLU A 82 -5.49 -12.40 4.77
CA GLU A 82 -6.35 -13.56 5.09
C GLU A 82 -6.96 -13.41 6.50
N GLN A 83 -6.15 -13.05 7.50
CA GLN A 83 -6.63 -12.77 8.85
C GLN A 83 -7.64 -11.61 8.89
N ALA A 84 -7.38 -10.53 8.15
CA ALA A 84 -8.26 -9.37 8.10
C ALA A 84 -9.63 -9.73 7.49
N VAL A 85 -9.67 -10.55 6.44
CA VAL A 85 -10.92 -11.04 5.83
C VAL A 85 -11.72 -11.89 6.81
N GLU A 86 -11.04 -12.66 7.66
CA GLU A 86 -11.67 -13.46 8.72
C GLU A 86 -11.98 -12.65 10.00
N ALA A 87 -11.72 -11.34 10.01
CA ALA A 87 -11.83 -10.46 11.18
C ALA A 87 -10.95 -10.91 12.38
N ASN A 88 -9.87 -11.62 12.11
CA ASN A 88 -8.89 -12.05 13.10
C ASN A 88 -7.87 -10.92 13.37
N LEU A 89 -7.64 -10.63 14.65
CA LEU A 89 -6.74 -9.55 15.05
C LEU A 89 -5.29 -10.02 15.18
N THR A 90 -4.38 -9.24 14.61
CA THR A 90 -2.94 -9.40 14.83
C THR A 90 -2.52 -8.70 16.11
N GLY A 91 -2.13 -9.49 17.11
CA GLY A 91 -1.65 -8.97 18.39
C GLY A 91 -0.33 -8.19 18.29
N ASP A 92 -0.16 -7.22 19.18
CA ASP A 92 1.03 -6.36 19.29
C ASP A 92 2.31 -7.17 19.53
N CYS A 93 3.20 -7.19 18.54
CA CYS A 93 4.44 -7.97 18.58
C CYS A 93 5.48 -7.40 19.57
N ARG A 94 5.25 -6.24 20.19
CA ARG A 94 6.09 -5.75 21.30
C ARG A 94 5.94 -6.62 22.54
N ARG A 95 4.75 -7.19 22.76
CA ARG A 95 4.40 -7.96 23.98
C ARG A 95 3.97 -9.38 23.69
N ALA A 96 3.33 -9.64 22.56
CA ALA A 96 3.04 -10.98 22.06
C ALA A 96 4.19 -11.50 21.18
N PRO A 97 4.33 -12.82 20.91
CA PRO A 97 5.37 -13.37 20.02
C PRO A 97 5.47 -12.69 18.65
N CYS A 98 6.67 -12.74 18.04
CA CYS A 98 6.92 -12.12 16.73
C CYS A 98 5.96 -12.71 15.68
N LYS A 99 5.43 -11.84 14.81
CA LYS A 99 4.47 -12.24 13.78
C LYS A 99 5.13 -12.56 12.44
N GLY A 100 6.42 -12.30 12.28
CA GLY A 100 7.14 -12.69 11.07
C GLY A 100 7.11 -11.64 9.94
N CYS A 101 6.93 -10.35 10.25
CA CYS A 101 6.89 -9.32 9.21
C CYS A 101 8.23 -9.06 8.52
N ASN A 102 9.34 -9.66 8.97
CA ASN A 102 10.71 -9.52 8.43
C ASN A 102 11.43 -8.18 8.72
N VAL A 103 10.74 -7.12 9.15
CA VAL A 103 11.35 -5.80 9.41
C VAL A 103 12.53 -5.84 10.41
N CYS A 104 12.33 -6.42 11.60
CA CYS A 104 13.36 -6.45 12.64
C CYS A 104 14.66 -7.17 12.22
N PRO A 105 14.61 -8.42 11.71
CA PRO A 105 15.83 -9.11 11.27
C PRO A 105 16.46 -8.47 10.03
N GLU A 106 15.67 -7.96 9.07
CA GLU A 106 16.19 -7.34 7.85
C GLU A 106 16.94 -6.03 8.14
N LEU A 107 16.36 -5.18 8.99
CA LEU A 107 16.96 -3.88 9.34
C LEU A 107 17.93 -3.95 10.53
N ASN A 108 18.17 -5.14 11.08
CA ASN A 108 18.94 -5.33 12.32
C ASN A 108 18.50 -4.37 13.44
N THR A 109 17.18 -4.25 13.63
CA THR A 109 16.58 -3.30 14.57
C THR A 109 15.91 -4.01 15.74
N ALA A 110 16.06 -3.44 16.93
CA ALA A 110 15.45 -3.94 18.15
C ALA A 110 14.07 -3.31 18.36
N ILE A 111 13.19 -4.06 19.02
CA ILE A 111 11.88 -3.54 19.44
C ILE A 111 12.09 -2.63 20.66
N ILE A 112 11.47 -1.45 20.64
CA ILE A 112 11.45 -0.53 21.78
C ILE A 112 10.02 -0.45 22.35
N ASP A 113 9.85 -0.85 23.61
CA ASP A 113 8.65 -0.60 24.41
C ASP A 113 9.04 0.20 25.67
N TYR A 114 8.80 1.51 25.63
CA TYR A 114 9.08 2.40 26.76
C TYR A 114 8.27 2.08 28.01
N LYS A 115 7.16 1.33 27.91
CA LYS A 115 6.43 0.87 29.09
C LYS A 115 7.16 -0.24 29.85
N GLU A 116 8.03 -0.98 29.17
CA GLU A 116 8.85 -2.09 29.71
C GLU A 116 10.31 -1.66 29.96
N GLY A 117 10.59 -0.35 29.97
CA GLY A 117 11.95 0.16 30.22
C GLY A 117 12.84 0.29 28.97
N GLY A 118 12.27 0.18 27.76
CA GLY A 118 12.97 0.50 26.51
C GLY A 118 13.18 -0.73 25.62
N ARG A 119 14.44 -1.13 25.40
CA ARG A 119 14.78 -2.20 24.46
C ARG A 119 14.26 -3.57 24.93
N VAL A 120 13.53 -4.25 24.05
CA VAL A 120 12.96 -5.58 24.28
C VAL A 120 13.81 -6.63 23.56
N GLU A 121 14.49 -7.48 24.33
CA GLU A 121 15.22 -8.65 23.80
C GLU A 121 14.23 -9.77 23.46
N LYS A 122 14.19 -10.16 22.19
CA LYS A 122 13.22 -11.14 21.71
C LYS A 122 13.62 -11.77 20.39
N VAL A 123 13.24 -13.04 20.22
CA VAL A 123 13.34 -13.75 18.94
C VAL A 123 12.45 -13.08 17.89
N THR A 124 13.07 -12.59 16.83
CA THR A 124 12.39 -12.04 15.64
C THR A 124 12.73 -12.89 14.41
N PHE A 125 11.81 -12.93 13.46
CA PHE A 125 11.95 -13.71 12.23
C PHE A 125 11.16 -13.06 11.09
N GLY A 126 11.39 -13.54 9.87
CA GLY A 126 10.61 -13.17 8.68
C GLY A 126 9.97 -14.41 8.06
N LEU A 127 8.73 -14.26 7.59
CA LEU A 127 8.14 -15.25 6.69
C LEU A 127 8.77 -15.08 5.32
N LYS A 128 9.22 -16.19 4.73
CA LYS A 128 9.68 -16.23 3.34
C LYS A 128 8.51 -16.40 2.41
#